data_AF-A0A925L3Y4-F1
#
_entry.id   AF-A0A925L3Y4-F1
#
_cell.length_a   1.000
_cell.length_b   1.000
_cell.length_c   1.000
_cell.angle_alpha   90.00
_cell.angle_beta   90.00
_cell.angle_gamma   90.00
#
_symmetry.space_group_name_H-M   'P 1'
#
loop_
_entity.id
_entity.type
_entity.pdbx_description
1 polymer ?
#
loop_
_entity_poly.entity_id
_entity_poly.type
_entity_poly.pdbx_seq_one_letter_code
_entity_poly.pdbx_strand_id
1 'polypeptide(L)'
;MQVGHSQDALDGVVEEEEIGSRTVIEVLNAKQELVTAQVNLTNAHHDFQVATLQVRAAIGEMTAESLGLPVELYDPSLHYNEVRGKLFGTGTVPGE
;
A
#
# COMPACT_ATOMS: atom_id res chain seq x y z
N MET A 1 -14.94 -6.59 10.75
CA MET A 1 -16.34 -7.01 11.04
C MET A 1 -17.05 -7.55 9.81
N GLN A 2 -16.86 -7.02 8.60
CA GLN A 2 -17.59 -7.51 7.42
C GLN A 2 -17.18 -8.90 6.91
N VAL A 3 -15.88 -9.20 6.81
CA VAL A 3 -15.39 -10.52 6.34
C VAL A 3 -15.81 -11.65 7.30
N GLY A 4 -15.79 -11.40 8.61
CA GLY A 4 -16.22 -12.39 9.62
C GLY A 4 -17.70 -12.75 9.48
N HIS A 5 -18.57 -11.75 9.37
CA HIS A 5 -20.01 -12.00 9.17
C HIS A 5 -20.32 -12.72 7.84
N SER A 6 -19.61 -12.39 6.75
CA SER A 6 -19.78 -13.10 5.49
C SER A 6 -19.27 -14.55 5.54
N GLN A 7 -18.27 -14.85 6.37
CA GLN A 7 -17.81 -16.21 6.62
C GLN A 7 -18.85 -17.01 7.42
N ASP A 8 -19.36 -16.44 8.52
CA ASP A 8 -20.38 -17.07 9.35
C ASP A 8 -21.66 -17.36 8.54
N ALA A 9 -22.04 -16.43 7.65
CA ALA A 9 -23.19 -16.60 6.75
C ALA A 9 -22.96 -17.71 5.71
N LEU A 10 -21.75 -17.83 5.17
CA LEU A 10 -21.40 -18.93 4.27
C LEU A 10 -21.47 -20.27 4.98
N ASP A 11 -20.91 -20.37 6.19
CA ASP A 11 -20.88 -21.61 6.96
C ASP A 11 -22.31 -22.07 7.30
N GLY A 12 -23.22 -21.15 7.64
CA GLY A 12 -24.64 -21.46 7.85
C GLY A 12 -25.37 -21.94 6.60
N VAL A 13 -25.10 -21.33 5.43
CA VAL A 13 -25.72 -21.74 4.15
C VAL A 13 -25.18 -23.07 3.64
N VAL A 14 -23.91 -23.39 3.92
CA VAL A 14 -23.29 -24.69 3.63
C VAL A 14 -23.90 -25.79 4.48
N GLU A 15 -24.03 -25.56 5.79
CA GLU A 15 -24.68 -26.52 6.69
C GLU A 15 -26.13 -26.78 6.25
N GLU A 16 -26.89 -25.74 5.91
CA GLU A 16 -28.28 -25.83 5.44
C GLU A 16 -28.43 -26.53 4.07
N GLU A 17 -27.41 -26.46 3.21
CA GLU A 17 -27.37 -27.19 1.93
C GLU A 17 -27.08 -28.68 2.14
N GLU A 18 -26.20 -29.05 3.06
CA GLU A 18 -25.89 -30.47 3.37
C GLU A 18 -27.13 -31.24 3.89
N ILE A 19 -28.00 -30.58 4.67
CA ILE A 19 -29.29 -31.15 5.10
C ILE A 19 -30.41 -31.02 4.05
N GLY A 20 -30.11 -30.52 2.84
CA GLY A 20 -31.05 -30.41 1.73
C GLY A 20 -32.12 -29.33 1.88
N SER A 21 -31.92 -28.39 2.82
CA SER A 21 -32.86 -27.29 3.10
C SER A 21 -32.59 -26.03 2.26
N ARG A 22 -31.40 -25.94 1.63
CA ARG A 22 -31.03 -24.91 0.65
C ARG A 22 -30.49 -25.48 -0.65
N THR A 23 -30.33 -24.59 -1.64
CA THR A 23 -29.84 -24.95 -2.98
C THR A 23 -28.37 -24.53 -3.15
N VAL A 24 -27.64 -25.24 -4.02
CA VAL A 24 -26.22 -24.94 -4.37
C VAL A 24 -26.00 -23.49 -4.85
N ILE A 25 -27.04 -22.83 -5.40
CA ILE A 25 -26.98 -21.42 -5.81
C ILE A 25 -26.79 -20.49 -4.62
N GLU A 26 -27.41 -20.79 -3.47
CA GLU A 26 -27.28 -19.98 -2.25
C GLU A 26 -25.84 -20.03 -1.70
N VAL A 27 -25.22 -21.22 -1.73
CA VAL A 27 -23.81 -21.40 -1.33
C VAL A 27 -22.88 -20.58 -2.24
N LEU A 28 -23.14 -20.58 -3.55
CA LEU A 28 -22.35 -19.79 -4.50
C LEU A 28 -22.49 -18.28 -4.26
N ASN A 29 -23.69 -17.80 -3.96
CA ASN A 29 -23.93 -16.39 -3.62
C ASN A 29 -23.21 -16.00 -2.33
N ALA A 30 -23.29 -16.81 -1.27
CA ALA A 30 -22.58 -16.55 -0.02
C ALA A 30 -21.05 -16.53 -0.21
N LYS A 31 -20.50 -17.42 -1.05
CA LYS A 31 -19.07 -17.38 -1.44
C LYS A 31 -18.73 -16.10 -2.20
N GLN A 32 -19.59 -15.65 -3.11
CA GLN A 32 -19.37 -14.41 -3.86
C GLN A 32 -19.36 -13.19 -2.93
N GLU A 33 -20.24 -13.14 -1.94
CA GLU A 33 -20.27 -12.08 -0.93
C GLU A 33 -19.00 -12.07 -0.07
N LEU A 34 -18.53 -13.24 0.38
CA LEU A 34 -17.28 -13.38 1.13
C LEU A 34 -16.07 -12.86 0.34
N VAL A 35 -15.93 -13.28 -0.92
CA VAL A 35 -14.83 -12.82 -1.78
C VAL A 35 -14.89 -11.31 -1.98
N THR A 36 -16.08 -10.77 -2.22
CA THR A 36 -16.27 -9.32 -2.36
C THR A 36 -15.86 -8.56 -1.10
N ALA A 37 -16.24 -9.07 0.09
CA ALA A 37 -15.85 -8.48 1.37
C ALA A 37 -14.34 -8.52 1.60
N GLN A 38 -13.66 -9.62 1.22
CA GLN A 38 -12.20 -9.76 1.32
C GLN A 38 -11.45 -8.80 0.39
N VAL A 39 -11.93 -8.64 -0.85
CA VAL A 39 -11.36 -7.68 -1.81
C VAL A 39 -11.51 -6.25 -1.30
N ASN A 40 -12.69 -5.89 -0.79
CA ASN A 40 -12.92 -4.56 -0.23
C ASN A 40 -12.00 -4.26 0.96
N LEU A 41 -11.76 -5.23 1.84
CA LEU A 41 -10.81 -5.09 2.93
C LEU A 41 -9.39 -4.83 2.41
N THR A 42 -8.96 -5.57 1.39
CA THR A 42 -7.63 -5.42 0.80
C THR A 42 -7.45 -4.05 0.15
N ASN A 43 -8.45 -3.59 -0.60
CA ASN A 43 -8.44 -2.25 -1.20
C ASN A 43 -8.39 -1.16 -0.13
N ALA A 44 -9.15 -1.28 0.95
CA ALA A 44 -9.10 -0.33 2.05
C ALA A 44 -7.71 -0.27 2.71
N HIS A 45 -7.03 -1.41 2.87
CA HIS A 45 -5.65 -1.44 3.36
C HIS A 45 -4.67 -0.76 2.41
N HIS A 46 -4.81 -1.01 1.10
CA HIS A 46 -4.00 -0.38 0.07
C HIS A 46 -4.21 1.15 0.05
N ASP A 47 -5.46 1.60 0.06
CA ASP A 47 -5.80 3.02 0.02
C ASP A 47 -5.28 3.76 1.25
N PHE A 48 -5.29 3.11 2.43
CA PHE A 48 -4.67 3.65 3.63
C PHE A 48 -3.15 3.83 3.49
N GLN A 49 -2.45 2.86 2.89
CA GLN A 49 -1.02 2.96 2.63
C GLN A 49 -0.71 4.10 1.65
N VAL A 50 -1.46 4.19 0.56
CA VAL A 50 -1.33 5.29 -0.42
C VAL A 50 -1.60 6.64 0.23
N ALA A 51 -2.66 6.77 1.02
CA ALA A 51 -2.98 8.00 1.74
C ALA A 51 -1.85 8.40 2.71
N THR A 52 -1.26 7.43 3.41
CA THR A 52 -0.12 7.68 4.31
C THR A 52 1.08 8.24 3.52
N LEU A 53 1.39 7.66 2.37
CA LEU A 53 2.46 8.16 1.50
C LEU A 53 2.15 9.54 0.91
N GLN A 54 0.89 9.80 0.53
CA GLN A 54 0.44 11.11 0.05
C GLN A 54 0.58 12.21 1.11
N VAL A 55 0.23 11.91 2.37
CA VAL A 55 0.42 12.85 3.49
C VAL A 55 1.90 13.14 3.69
N ARG A 56 2.76 12.11 3.71
CA ARG A 56 4.22 12.27 3.80
C ARG A 56 4.78 13.10 2.65
N ALA A 57 4.25 12.92 1.44
CA ALA A 57 4.61 13.73 0.29
C ALA A 57 4.21 15.20 0.45
N ALA A 58 3.00 15.47 0.93
CA ALA A 58 2.48 16.83 1.11
C ALA A 58 3.24 17.64 2.17
N ILE A 59 3.75 16.99 3.22
CA ILE A 59 4.57 17.63 4.26
C ILE A 59 6.06 17.74 3.89
N GLY A 60 6.46 17.28 2.70
CA GLY A 60 7.84 17.32 2.23
C GLY A 60 8.74 16.20 2.78
N GLU A 61 8.19 15.24 3.52
CA GLU A 61 8.88 14.05 4.02
C GLU A 61 8.86 12.91 2.99
N MET A 62 8.87 13.19 1.69
CA MET A 62 9.07 12.17 0.65
C MET A 62 10.56 11.96 0.36
N THR A 63 11.39 12.02 1.39
CA THR A 63 12.83 11.80 1.28
C THR A 63 13.13 10.32 1.53
N ALA A 64 14.17 9.80 0.89
CA ALA A 64 14.63 8.43 1.12
C ALA A 64 14.93 8.14 2.60
N GLU A 65 15.29 9.17 3.35
CA GLU A 65 15.58 9.15 4.79
C GLU A 65 14.34 8.88 5.64
N SER A 66 13.23 9.59 5.41
CA SER A 66 11.99 9.44 6.18
C SER A 66 11.23 8.14 5.86
N LEU A 67 11.42 7.60 4.66
CA LEU A 67 10.85 6.33 4.20
C LEU A 67 11.69 5.11 4.60
N GLY A 68 12.87 5.31 5.21
CA GLY A 68 13.74 4.23 5.65
C GLY A 68 14.21 3.32 4.51
N LEU A 69 14.32 3.88 3.30
CA LEU A 69 14.73 3.12 2.12
C LEU A 69 16.24 2.85 2.19
N PRO A 70 16.71 1.62 1.88
CA PRO A 70 18.12 1.30 1.83
C PRO A 70 18.76 1.85 0.54
N VAL A 71 18.79 3.18 0.42
CA VAL A 71 19.42 3.89 -0.70
C VAL A 71 20.39 4.92 -0.15
N GLU A 72 21.44 5.19 -0.92
CA GLU A 72 22.42 6.21 -0.59
C GLU A 72 21.74 7.59 -0.56
N LEU A 73 21.78 8.25 0.60
CA LEU A 73 21.14 9.55 0.82
C LEU A 73 21.94 10.63 0.10
N TYR A 74 21.33 11.26 -0.91
CA TYR A 74 21.95 12.39 -1.60
C TYR A 74 22.01 13.61 -0.66
N ASP A 75 23.21 13.98 -0.20
CA ASP A 75 23.45 15.19 0.60
C ASP A 75 23.79 16.39 -0.31
N PRO A 76 22.84 17.33 -0.55
CA PRO A 76 23.08 18.51 -1.40
C PRO A 76 24.09 19.50 -0.80
N SER A 77 24.48 19.35 0.48
CA SER A 77 25.44 20.23 1.17
C SER A 77 26.86 20.09 0.64
N LEU A 78 27.22 18.91 0.11
CA LEU A 78 28.55 18.63 -0.44
C LEU A 78 28.87 19.51 -1.65
N HIS A 79 27.88 19.85 -2.48
CA HIS A 79 28.10 20.59 -3.74
C HIS A 79 27.96 22.11 -3.61
N TYR A 80 27.30 22.63 -2.56
CA TYR A 80 27.09 24.08 -2.40
C TYR A 80 28.40 24.83 -2.05
N ASN A 81 29.27 24.20 -1.25
CA ASN A 81 30.54 24.80 -0.86
C ASN A 81 31.61 24.76 -1.96
N GLU A 82 31.47 23.89 -2.96
CA GLU A 82 32.44 23.77 -4.07
C GLU A 82 32.21 24.78 -5.20
N VAL A 83 30.98 25.27 -5.36
CA VAL A 83 30.62 26.17 -6.48
C VAL A 83 30.63 27.64 -6.07
N ARG A 84 30.44 27.95 -4.78
CA ARG A 84 30.36 29.35 -4.30
C ARG A 84 31.64 30.16 -4.50
N GLY A 85 32.80 29.50 -4.63
CA GLY A 85 34.10 30.13 -4.84
C GLY A 85 34.64 30.13 -6.28
N LYS A 86 33.93 29.53 -7.26
CA LYS A 86 34.47 29.33 -8.62
C LYS A 86 33.86 30.33 -9.60
N LEU A 87 34.68 31.31 -10.01
CA LEU A 87 34.30 32.43 -10.88
C LEU A 87 33.85 32.02 -12.30
N PHE A 88 34.24 30.84 -12.81
CA PHE A 88 33.76 30.30 -14.09
C PHE A 88 33.67 28.76 -14.07
N GLY A 89 32.53 28.23 -14.53
CA GLY A 89 32.14 26.82 -14.43
C GLY A 89 32.82 25.90 -15.45
N THR A 90 34.12 25.67 -15.29
CA THR A 90 34.82 24.57 -15.98
C THR A 90 35.60 23.75 -14.97
N GLY A 91 34.97 22.68 -14.49
CA GLY A 91 35.61 21.67 -13.66
C GLY A 91 34.68 20.47 -13.57
N THR A 92 34.84 19.53 -14.48
CA THR A 92 34.24 18.19 -14.36
C THR A 92 34.81 17.50 -13.11
N VAL A 93 33.96 16.88 -12.33
CA VAL A 93 34.31 15.92 -11.28
C VAL A 93 35.24 14.84 -11.87
N PRO A 94 36.47 14.64 -11.36
CA PRO A 94 37.14 13.35 -11.46
C PRO A 94 36.42 12.38 -10.52
N GLY A 95 36.21 11.13 -10.97
CA GLY A 95 35.59 10.04 -10.19
C GLY A 95 36.16 9.90 -8.77
N GLU A 96 35.44 9.30 -7.83
CA GLU A 96 34.50 8.17 -7.91
C GLU A 96 33.26 8.42 -7.05
#